data_AF-A0A5M6BXA2-F1
#
_entry.id   AF-A0A5M6BXA2-F1
#
_cell.length_a   1.000
_cell.length_b   1.000
_cell.length_c   1.000
_cell.angle_alpha   90.00
_cell.angle_beta   90.00
_cell.angle_gamma   90.00
#
_symmetry.space_group_name_H-M   'P 1'
#
loop_
_entity.id
_entity.type
_entity.pdbx_description
1 polymer ?
#
loop_
_entity_poly.entity_id
_entity_poly.type
_entity_poly.pdbx_seq_one_letter_code
_entity_poly.pdbx_strand_id
1 'polypeptide(L)'
;MSSPTPASVSQRLTTTSSLLLERSRIISLKLKPSPSSQSQIFRNLGAIRSDLDQLELEANGLVVGGGGSGRGKGRERDGEIEELGERYDRLIEMLEEDEVGREKAKSLKRETKRQASPQPSTSPPIGSGSGSRSITPIITTSPPPGTSTPVPRFSIEPPTPAVNRPFKDFPDDDEEVPENEADPRDMLSNQQMMMDDQDERLNLLSHSIGRQNHLSIQIGSELDLHHQLIEETDTAMDRTSASLGRAKRRLDKVANEAKQHGSTITIVGLIFILLILIIVFKT
;
A
#
# COMPACT_ATOMS: atom_id res chain seq x y z
N MET A 1 8.66 15.56 -10.37
CA MET A 1 8.11 15.40 -9.01
C MET A 1 6.61 15.24 -9.14
N SER A 2 6.11 14.01 -9.02
CA SER A 2 4.68 13.73 -8.99
C SER A 2 4.08 14.33 -7.73
N SER A 3 2.93 14.99 -7.83
CA SER A 3 2.20 15.49 -6.65
C SER A 3 1.79 14.32 -5.77
N PRO A 4 1.98 14.39 -4.44
CA PRO A 4 1.53 13.33 -3.54
C PRO A 4 0.01 13.19 -3.65
N THR A 5 -0.47 11.95 -3.75
CA THR A 5 -1.90 11.64 -3.77
C THR A 5 -2.25 10.74 -2.59
N PRO A 6 -3.44 10.85 -1.99
CA PRO A 6 -3.84 9.99 -0.88
C PRO A 6 -3.77 8.50 -1.27
N ALA A 7 -4.12 8.14 -2.51
CA ALA A 7 -3.99 6.78 -3.02
C ALA A 7 -2.53 6.26 -2.99
N SER A 8 -1.57 7.09 -3.41
CA SER A 8 -0.14 6.71 -3.40
C SER A 8 0.40 6.50 -1.98
N VAL A 9 -0.03 7.33 -1.03
CA VAL A 9 0.36 7.19 0.38
C VAL A 9 -0.25 5.94 1.00
N SER A 10 -1.54 5.66 0.71
CA SER A 10 -2.22 4.43 1.14
C SER A 10 -1.52 3.17 0.62
N GLN A 11 -1.13 3.13 -0.66
CA GLN A 11 -0.38 2.00 -1.23
C GLN A 11 0.99 1.81 -0.53
N ARG A 12 1.71 2.91 -0.28
CA ARG A 12 2.99 2.86 0.42
C ARG A 12 2.81 2.41 1.89
N LEU A 13 1.72 2.79 2.55
CA LEU A 13 1.35 2.30 3.88
C LEU A 13 1.10 0.79 3.88
N THR A 14 0.32 0.27 2.92
CA THR A 14 0.05 -1.18 2.83
C THR A 14 1.32 -1.99 2.59
N THR A 15 2.17 -1.56 1.66
CA THR A 15 3.45 -2.23 1.38
C THR A 15 4.37 -2.21 2.61
N THR A 16 4.49 -1.06 3.28
CA THR A 16 5.30 -0.92 4.49
C THR A 16 4.75 -1.74 5.66
N SER A 17 3.43 -1.86 5.79
CA SER A 17 2.77 -2.74 6.77
C SER A 17 3.18 -4.21 6.57
N SER A 18 3.16 -4.69 5.33
CA SER A 18 3.60 -6.05 5.00
C SER A 18 5.06 -6.29 5.40
N LEU A 19 5.95 -5.35 5.09
CA LEU A 19 7.37 -5.43 5.44
C LEU A 19 7.59 -5.39 6.96
N LEU A 20 6.81 -4.60 7.70
CA LEU A 20 6.86 -4.52 9.16
C LEU A 20 6.35 -5.80 9.84
N LEU A 21 5.26 -6.39 9.34
CA LEU A 21 4.75 -7.66 9.86
C LEU A 21 5.72 -8.81 9.59
N GLU A 22 6.32 -8.87 8.40
CA GLU A 22 7.36 -9.84 8.09
C GLU A 22 8.57 -9.67 9.02
N ARG A 23 8.99 -8.43 9.25
CA ARG A 23 10.05 -8.10 10.20
C ARG A 23 9.71 -8.52 11.63
N SER A 24 8.51 -8.22 12.12
CA SER A 24 8.05 -8.63 13.46
C SER A 24 8.06 -10.16 13.61
N ARG A 25 7.66 -10.89 12.56
CA ARG A 25 7.75 -12.36 12.51
C ARG A 25 9.20 -12.85 12.59
N ILE A 26 10.12 -12.24 11.84
CA ILE A 26 11.55 -12.60 11.85
C ILE A 26 12.16 -12.36 13.24
N ILE A 27 11.82 -11.23 13.87
CA ILE A 27 12.27 -10.89 15.22
C ILE A 27 11.70 -11.87 16.25
N SER A 28 10.43 -12.25 16.12
CA SER A 28 9.79 -13.26 16.96
C SER A 28 10.50 -14.62 16.88
N LEU A 29 11.07 -14.95 15.72
CA LEU A 29 11.91 -16.14 15.52
C LEU A 29 13.35 -15.97 16.03
N LYS A 30 13.66 -14.87 16.73
CA LYS A 30 15.01 -14.48 17.20
C LYS A 30 16.05 -14.38 16.07
N LEU A 31 15.59 -14.16 14.84
CA LEU A 31 16.44 -13.94 13.68
C LEU A 31 16.67 -12.44 13.48
N LYS A 32 17.82 -12.07 12.90
CA LYS A 32 18.11 -10.68 12.56
C LYS A 32 17.38 -10.30 11.26
N PRO A 33 16.61 -9.20 11.23
CA PRO A 33 15.97 -8.74 10.00
C PRO A 33 17.01 -8.32 8.97
N SER A 34 16.70 -8.51 7.68
CA SER A 34 17.62 -8.14 6.60
C SER A 34 17.91 -6.62 6.60
N PRO A 35 19.14 -6.17 6.35
CA PRO A 35 19.48 -4.75 6.31
C PRO A 35 18.81 -4.02 5.13
N SER A 36 18.58 -4.71 4.02
CA SER A 36 17.88 -4.14 2.85
C SER A 36 16.42 -3.83 3.18
N SER A 37 15.68 -4.81 3.72
CA SER A 37 14.27 -4.60 4.09
C SER A 37 14.11 -3.53 5.18
N GLN A 38 15.05 -3.45 6.14
CA GLN A 38 15.07 -2.36 7.11
C GLN A 38 15.25 -0.99 6.45
N SER A 39 16.20 -0.86 5.52
CA SER A 39 16.42 0.39 4.78
C SER A 39 15.19 0.80 3.95
N GLN A 40 14.52 -0.16 3.31
CA GLN A 40 13.28 0.08 2.57
C GLN A 40 12.16 0.58 3.48
N ILE A 41 11.95 -0.06 4.65
CA ILE A 41 10.97 0.38 5.64
C ILE A 41 11.23 1.83 6.06
N PHE A 42 12.47 2.18 6.39
CA PHE A 42 12.80 3.54 6.85
C PHE A 42 12.62 4.60 5.75
N ARG A 43 13.04 4.29 4.52
CA ARG A 43 12.85 5.19 3.37
C ARG A 43 11.37 5.39 3.07
N ASN A 44 10.58 4.32 3.08
CA ASN A 44 9.15 4.39 2.84
C ASN A 44 8.43 5.17 3.93
N LEU A 45 8.73 4.93 5.21
CA LEU A 45 8.15 5.70 6.32
C LEU A 45 8.51 7.20 6.24
N GLY A 46 9.75 7.52 5.88
CA GLY A 46 10.19 8.90 5.66
C GLY A 46 9.41 9.58 4.52
N ALA A 47 9.21 8.88 3.41
CA ALA A 47 8.44 9.38 2.27
C ALA A 47 6.94 9.52 2.60
N ILE A 48 6.34 8.55 3.31
CA ILE A 48 4.95 8.63 3.78
C ILE A 48 4.76 9.87 4.64
N ARG A 49 5.70 10.13 5.55
CA ARG A 49 5.64 11.32 6.41
C ARG A 49 5.69 12.61 5.59
N SER A 50 6.63 12.75 4.67
CA SER A 50 6.72 13.96 3.84
C SER A 50 5.49 14.16 2.97
N ASP A 51 4.94 13.08 2.42
CA ASP A 51 3.74 13.12 1.59
C ASP A 51 2.50 13.51 2.43
N LEU A 52 2.38 13.00 3.66
CA LEU A 52 1.33 13.37 4.61
C LEU A 52 1.42 14.84 5.03
N ASP A 53 2.63 15.34 5.34
CA ASP A 53 2.84 16.74 5.69
C ASP A 53 2.48 17.66 4.50
N GLN A 54 2.80 17.26 3.27
CA GLN A 54 2.45 18.00 2.06
C GLN A 54 0.94 17.99 1.78
N LEU A 55 0.26 16.85 1.99
CA LEU A 55 -1.19 16.75 1.85
C LEU A 55 -1.93 17.57 2.93
N GLU A 56 -1.42 17.59 4.17
CA GLU A 56 -1.96 18.44 5.23
C GLU A 56 -1.81 19.93 4.91
N LEU A 57 -0.69 20.35 4.32
CA LEU A 57 -0.48 21.73 3.88
C LEU A 57 -1.42 22.13 2.74
N GLU A 58 -1.71 21.20 1.81
CA GLU A 58 -2.68 21.42 0.73
C GLU A 58 -4.11 21.51 1.28
N ALA A 59 -4.46 20.64 2.24
CA ALA A 59 -5.75 20.61 2.92
C ALA A 59 -6.03 21.87 3.74
N ASN A 60 -5.04 22.35 4.51
CA ASN A 60 -5.15 23.56 5.34
C ASN A 60 -5.14 24.88 4.56
N GLY A 61 -5.06 24.84 3.23
CA GLY A 61 -5.36 25.99 2.37
C GLY A 61 -4.41 27.17 2.53
N LEU A 62 -3.10 26.93 2.62
CA LEU A 62 -2.09 28.01 2.58
C LEU A 62 -1.73 28.43 1.14
N VAL A 63 -2.71 28.39 0.24
CA VAL A 63 -2.69 29.21 -0.98
C VAL A 63 -3.19 30.58 -0.58
N VAL A 64 -2.25 31.51 -0.41
CA VAL A 64 -2.52 32.95 -0.32
C VAL A 64 -3.20 33.38 -1.63
N GLY A 65 -4.53 33.39 -1.65
CA GLY A 65 -5.33 33.93 -2.75
C GLY A 65 -6.23 32.90 -3.44
N GLY A 66 -7.46 32.76 -2.96
CA GLY A 66 -8.49 32.01 -3.66
C GLY A 66 -9.75 31.90 -2.83
N GLY A 67 -10.78 32.69 -3.19
CA GLY A 67 -12.03 32.82 -2.45
C GLY A 67 -12.79 31.51 -2.27
N GLY A 68 -13.53 31.45 -1.16
CA GLY A 68 -14.28 30.28 -0.73
C GLY A 68 -15.32 29.80 -1.74
N SER A 69 -15.18 28.54 -2.15
CA SER A 69 -16.29 27.69 -2.63
C SER A 69 -15.79 26.24 -2.68
N GLY A 70 -15.64 25.60 -1.51
CA GLY A 70 -15.11 24.23 -1.43
C GLY A 70 -15.23 23.52 -0.08
N ARG A 71 -16.03 24.06 0.86
CA ARG A 71 -16.12 23.58 2.26
C ARG A 71 -16.61 22.13 2.43
N GLY A 72 -17.28 21.55 1.43
CA GLY A 72 -17.74 20.16 1.47
C GLY A 72 -16.66 19.15 1.08
N LYS A 73 -16.00 19.37 -0.07
CA LYS A 73 -14.97 18.49 -0.63
C LYS A 73 -13.62 18.59 0.11
N GLY A 74 -13.40 19.67 0.86
CA GLY A 74 -12.29 19.78 1.80
C GLY A 74 -12.41 18.80 2.97
N ARG A 75 -13.60 18.73 3.59
CA ARG A 75 -13.83 17.88 4.78
C ARG A 75 -13.66 16.38 4.53
N GLU A 76 -14.05 15.89 3.36
CA GLU A 76 -13.83 14.48 2.98
C GLU A 76 -12.33 14.19 2.83
N ARG A 77 -11.58 15.08 2.16
CA ARG A 77 -10.12 14.94 2.02
C ARG A 77 -9.39 15.09 3.36
N ASP A 78 -9.85 15.97 4.24
CA ASP A 78 -9.29 16.13 5.58
C ASP A 78 -9.43 14.83 6.39
N GLY A 79 -10.59 14.16 6.32
CA GLY A 79 -10.83 12.87 6.98
C GLY A 79 -10.00 11.73 6.39
N GLU A 80 -9.81 11.69 5.07
CA GLU A 80 -8.91 10.72 4.43
C GLU A 80 -7.46 10.89 4.92
N ILE A 81 -6.96 12.13 4.98
CA ILE A 81 -5.60 12.42 5.44
C ILE A 81 -5.42 12.06 6.91
N GLU A 82 -6.43 12.30 7.74
CA GLU A 82 -6.44 11.89 9.15
C GLU A 82 -6.35 10.36 9.30
N GLU A 83 -7.16 9.61 8.54
CA GLU A 83 -7.12 8.14 8.54
C GLU A 83 -5.76 7.60 8.09
N LEU A 84 -5.16 8.19 7.06
CA LEU A 84 -3.83 7.83 6.60
C LEU A 84 -2.76 8.15 7.66
N GLY A 85 -2.91 9.26 8.40
CA GLY A 85 -2.07 9.62 9.53
C GLY A 85 -2.15 8.60 10.67
N GLU A 86 -3.36 8.16 11.05
CA GLU A 86 -3.52 7.13 12.07
C GLU A 86 -2.90 5.79 11.66
N ARG A 87 -3.04 5.41 10.38
CA ARG A 87 -2.41 4.19 9.85
C ARG A 87 -0.89 4.30 9.92
N TYR A 88 -0.32 5.46 9.58
CA TYR A 88 1.10 5.72 9.71
C TYR A 88 1.58 5.60 11.17
N ASP A 89 0.86 6.21 12.12
CA ASP A 89 1.21 6.15 13.54
C ASP A 89 1.22 4.71 14.07
N ARG A 90 0.27 3.86 13.63
CA ARG A 90 0.28 2.41 13.94
C ARG A 90 1.50 1.68 13.38
N LEU A 91 1.97 2.05 12.17
CA LEU A 91 3.20 1.46 11.61
C LEU A 91 4.44 1.88 12.41
N ILE A 92 4.48 3.12 12.89
CA ILE A 92 5.54 3.60 13.77
C ILE A 92 5.54 2.84 15.10
N GLU A 93 4.37 2.57 15.68
CA GLU A 93 4.25 1.75 16.89
C GLU A 93 4.76 0.32 16.67
N MET A 94 4.41 -0.33 15.55
CA MET A 94 4.98 -1.65 15.20
C MET A 94 6.49 -1.61 14.96
N LEU A 95 7.03 -0.48 14.50
CA LEU A 95 8.47 -0.30 14.35
C LEU A 95 9.16 -0.15 15.72
N GLU A 96 8.49 0.37 16.76
CA GLU A 96 9.05 0.52 18.11
C GLU A 96 9.24 -0.82 18.86
N GLU A 97 8.89 -1.97 18.26
CA GLU A 97 9.00 -3.30 18.89
C GLU A 97 10.46 -3.64 19.27
N ASP A 98 11.44 -3.21 18.49
CA ASP A 98 12.86 -3.52 18.65
C ASP A 98 13.76 -2.29 18.83
N GLU A 99 14.99 -2.52 19.28
CA GLU A 99 15.92 -1.45 19.63
C GLU A 99 16.33 -0.57 18.43
N VAL A 100 16.53 -1.17 17.26
CA VAL A 100 16.88 -0.46 16.01
C VAL A 100 15.69 0.36 15.52
N GLY A 101 14.50 -0.23 15.59
CA GLY A 101 13.26 0.42 15.23
C GLY A 101 12.90 1.58 16.15
N ARG A 102 13.11 1.46 17.47
CA ARG A 102 12.90 2.55 18.45
C ARG A 102 13.76 3.78 18.19
N GLU A 103 15.02 3.60 17.81
CA GLU A 103 15.90 4.74 17.51
C GLU A 103 15.40 5.51 16.28
N LYS A 104 15.01 4.79 15.22
CA LYS A 104 14.48 5.39 14.00
C LYS A 104 13.07 5.94 14.16
N ALA A 105 12.21 5.29 14.93
CA ALA A 105 10.86 5.75 15.23
C ALA A 105 10.87 7.14 15.84
N LYS A 106 11.83 7.47 16.72
CA LYS A 106 11.99 8.83 17.28
C LYS A 106 12.15 9.90 16.21
N SER A 107 12.87 9.60 15.13
CA SER A 107 13.08 10.54 14.02
C SER A 107 11.90 10.60 13.04
N LEU A 108 11.07 9.56 13.01
CA LEU A 108 9.97 9.39 12.05
C LEU A 108 8.60 9.72 12.66
N LYS A 109 8.49 9.79 13.99
CA LYS A 109 7.26 10.18 14.69
C LYS A 109 6.84 11.57 14.23
N ARG A 110 5.60 11.69 13.75
CA ARG A 110 5.03 12.98 13.40
C ARG A 110 4.74 13.72 14.70
N GLU A 111 5.14 14.97 14.78
CA GLU A 111 4.86 15.82 15.92
C GLU A 111 3.40 16.28 15.81
N THR A 112 2.47 15.37 16.09
CA THR A 112 1.06 15.69 16.18
C THR A 112 0.95 16.78 17.24
N LYS A 113 0.57 17.99 16.82
CA LYS A 113 0.28 19.14 17.68
C LYS A 113 -0.91 18.82 18.59
N ARG A 114 -0.72 17.90 19.54
CA ARG A 114 -1.56 17.77 20.72
C ARG A 114 -1.21 18.96 21.58
N GLN A 115 -2.07 19.98 21.54
CA GLN A 115 -2.04 21.08 22.51
C GLN A 115 -1.77 20.52 23.90
N ALA A 116 -0.70 21.01 24.50
CA ALA A 116 -0.46 20.87 25.93
C ALA A 116 -1.66 21.42 26.70
N SER A 117 -2.22 20.60 27.58
CA SER A 117 -2.94 21.09 28.75
C SER A 117 -2.26 20.53 30.00
N PRO A 118 -1.94 21.36 31.00
CA PRO A 118 -1.15 20.98 32.16
C PRO A 118 -1.98 20.15 33.16
N GLN A 119 -1.40 19.10 33.71
CA GLN A 119 -1.84 18.48 34.98
C GLN A 119 -1.52 19.42 36.17
N PRO A 120 -2.20 19.39 37.34
CA PRO A 120 -2.67 18.24 38.15
C PRO A 120 -4.16 18.36 38.57
N SER A 121 -4.89 17.39 39.16
CA SER A 121 -4.69 16.69 40.44
C SER A 121 -5.77 15.60 40.71
N THR A 122 -5.39 14.58 41.48
CA THR A 122 -6.14 13.76 42.49
C THR A 122 -7.32 12.84 42.09
N SER A 123 -7.19 11.56 42.45
CA SER A 123 -8.14 10.42 42.38
C SER A 123 -9.20 10.41 43.53
N PRO A 124 -10.01 9.33 43.74
CA PRO A 124 -11.22 8.77 43.06
C PRO A 124 -12.46 8.73 44.06
N PRO A 125 -13.58 7.95 43.97
CA PRO A 125 -13.91 6.79 43.09
C PRO A 125 -15.41 6.52 42.70
N ILE A 126 -15.60 5.39 41.98
CA ILE A 126 -16.77 4.47 41.80
C ILE A 126 -17.99 4.90 40.94
N GLY A 127 -18.33 4.02 40.00
CA GLY A 127 -19.65 3.91 39.37
C GLY A 127 -19.70 2.85 38.27
N SER A 128 -19.86 1.58 38.65
CA SER A 128 -20.04 0.42 37.76
C SER A 128 -21.29 0.52 36.88
N GLY A 129 -21.18 0.13 35.61
CA GLY A 129 -22.32 0.01 34.69
C GLY A 129 -21.97 -0.82 33.47
N SER A 130 -22.33 -2.11 33.55
CA SER A 130 -22.29 -3.11 32.47
C SER A 130 -23.08 -2.68 31.22
N GLY A 131 -22.55 -2.98 30.04
CA GLY A 131 -23.24 -2.72 28.77
C GLY A 131 -22.55 -3.35 27.57
N SER A 132 -22.63 -4.68 27.49
CA SER A 132 -22.37 -5.47 26.27
C SER A 132 -23.12 -4.90 25.07
N ARG A 133 -22.44 -4.69 23.93
CA ARG A 133 -23.07 -4.55 22.61
C ARG A 133 -22.13 -4.94 21.48
N SER A 134 -22.19 -6.24 21.20
CA SER A 134 -22.15 -6.92 19.90
C SER A 134 -21.91 -6.08 18.64
N ILE A 135 -20.87 -6.49 17.92
CA ILE A 135 -20.51 -6.16 16.54
C ILE A 135 -21.50 -6.84 15.58
N THR A 136 -22.04 -6.10 14.61
CA THR A 136 -22.61 -6.65 13.37
C THR A 136 -21.95 -5.99 12.16
N PRO A 137 -21.47 -6.76 11.17
CA PRO A 137 -21.08 -6.22 9.88
C PRO A 137 -22.29 -6.20 8.94
N ILE A 138 -22.60 -5.05 8.34
CA ILE A 138 -23.53 -4.97 7.21
C ILE A 138 -22.70 -5.00 5.93
N ILE A 139 -22.93 -6.04 5.12
CA ILE A 139 -22.49 -6.17 3.73
C ILE A 139 -23.53 -5.47 2.86
N THR A 140 -23.08 -4.61 1.94
CA THR A 140 -23.66 -4.43 0.59
C THR A 140 -22.86 -3.39 -0.17
N THR A 141 -22.20 -3.81 -1.25
CA THR A 141 -22.27 -3.19 -2.60
C THR A 141 -21.32 -3.92 -3.55
N SER A 142 -21.89 -4.36 -4.67
CA SER A 142 -21.24 -5.07 -5.77
C SER A 142 -20.37 -4.12 -6.62
N PRO A 143 -19.26 -4.60 -7.23
CA PRO A 143 -18.54 -3.88 -8.29
C PRO A 143 -18.98 -4.30 -9.72
N PRO A 144 -18.85 -3.41 -10.73
CA PRO A 144 -19.11 -3.69 -12.15
C PRO A 144 -17.98 -4.47 -12.85
N PRO A 145 -18.23 -5.07 -14.03
CA PRO A 145 -17.34 -6.07 -14.63
C PRO A 145 -16.29 -5.45 -15.56
N GLY A 146 -15.06 -5.98 -15.50
CA GLY A 146 -14.03 -5.68 -16.50
C GLY A 146 -12.65 -6.23 -16.13
N THR A 147 -12.19 -7.19 -16.92
CA THR A 147 -10.83 -7.81 -16.93
C THR A 147 -10.44 -8.68 -15.74
N SER A 148 -10.93 -9.92 -15.74
CA SER A 148 -10.45 -10.99 -14.87
C SER A 148 -9.16 -11.61 -15.44
N THR A 149 -8.01 -11.33 -14.83
CA THR A 149 -6.91 -12.31 -14.78
C THR A 149 -7.32 -13.43 -13.82
N PRO A 150 -7.20 -14.72 -14.18
CA PRO A 150 -7.61 -15.81 -13.31
C PRO A 150 -6.59 -15.94 -12.17
N VAL A 151 -6.94 -15.44 -10.99
CA VAL A 151 -6.29 -15.89 -9.75
C VAL A 151 -6.64 -17.38 -9.57
N PRO A 152 -5.66 -18.28 -9.44
CA PRO A 152 -5.94 -19.68 -9.13
C PRO A 152 -6.54 -19.77 -7.73
N ARG A 153 -7.87 -19.80 -7.67
CA ARG A 153 -8.62 -20.00 -6.43
C ARG A 153 -8.66 -21.49 -6.14
N PHE A 154 -7.78 -21.95 -5.26
CA PHE A 154 -7.92 -23.28 -4.67
C PHE A 154 -9.01 -23.22 -3.60
N SER A 155 -10.24 -23.57 -4.00
CA SER A 155 -11.33 -23.83 -3.07
C SER A 155 -11.11 -25.19 -2.43
N ILE A 156 -10.62 -25.22 -1.20
CA ILE A 156 -10.72 -26.41 -0.35
C ILE A 156 -12.09 -26.31 0.32
N GLU A 157 -13.02 -27.14 -0.14
CA GLU A 157 -14.36 -27.27 0.44
C GLU A 157 -14.23 -27.80 1.89
N PRO A 158 -14.83 -27.13 2.89
CA PRO A 158 -14.78 -27.62 4.26
C PRO A 158 -15.60 -28.91 4.38
N PRO A 159 -15.13 -29.93 5.14
CA PRO A 159 -15.88 -31.15 5.33
C PRO A 159 -17.11 -30.86 6.19
N THR A 160 -18.26 -30.72 5.54
CA THR A 160 -19.54 -30.87 6.24
C THR A 160 -19.79 -32.37 6.27
N PRO A 161 -19.95 -33.02 7.44
CA PRO A 161 -20.29 -34.44 7.47
C PRO A 161 -21.63 -34.59 6.74
N ALA A 162 -21.63 -35.31 5.62
CA ALA A 162 -22.83 -35.68 4.91
C ALA A 162 -23.60 -36.75 5.71
N VAL A 163 -24.13 -36.38 6.86
CA VAL A 163 -25.24 -37.11 7.48
C VAL A 163 -26.51 -36.39 7.05
N ASN A 164 -26.92 -36.67 5.82
CA ASN A 164 -28.15 -36.15 5.24
C ASN A 164 -29.36 -36.96 5.78
N ARG A 165 -29.53 -36.99 7.10
CA ARG A 165 -30.70 -37.56 7.75
C ARG A 165 -31.52 -36.42 8.37
N PRO A 166 -32.79 -36.24 7.98
CA PRO A 166 -33.67 -35.29 8.65
C PRO A 166 -33.77 -35.68 10.13
N PHE A 167 -33.47 -34.74 11.04
CA PHE A 167 -33.72 -34.92 12.47
C PHE A 167 -35.23 -35.11 12.67
N LYS A 168 -35.64 -36.18 13.34
CA LYS A 168 -37.05 -36.56 13.51
C LYS A 168 -37.30 -36.75 15.01
N ASP A 169 -38.16 -35.90 15.57
CA ASP A 169 -38.32 -35.72 17.03
C ASP A 169 -39.33 -36.69 17.67
N PHE A 170 -39.97 -37.59 16.90
CA PHE A 170 -40.96 -38.54 17.41
C PHE A 170 -40.71 -39.94 16.83
N PRO A 171 -40.48 -40.97 17.67
CA PRO A 171 -40.41 -42.35 17.20
C PRO A 171 -41.84 -42.90 17.05
N ASP A 172 -42.27 -43.17 15.82
CA ASP A 172 -43.48 -43.96 15.56
C ASP A 172 -43.10 -45.46 15.63
N ASP A 173 -43.84 -46.22 16.43
CA ASP A 173 -43.53 -47.59 16.91
C ASP A 173 -43.65 -48.74 15.88
N ASP A 174 -43.70 -48.47 14.56
CA ASP A 174 -43.97 -49.51 13.55
C ASP A 174 -43.09 -49.42 12.29
N GLU A 175 -41.81 -49.03 12.42
CA GLU A 175 -40.80 -49.30 11.38
C GLU A 175 -39.77 -50.30 11.90
N GLU A 176 -39.71 -51.48 11.28
CA GLU A 176 -38.59 -52.41 11.39
C GLU A 176 -37.31 -51.64 11.06
N VAL A 177 -36.57 -51.25 12.11
CA VAL A 177 -35.24 -50.69 11.99
C VAL A 177 -34.37 -51.80 11.41
N PRO A 178 -33.85 -51.70 10.16
CA PRO A 178 -32.77 -52.59 9.79
C PRO A 178 -31.62 -52.23 10.72
N GLU A 179 -31.28 -53.14 11.63
CA GLU A 179 -30.12 -53.07 12.50
C GLU A 179 -28.84 -53.07 11.64
N ASN A 180 -28.60 -51.95 10.96
CA ASN A 180 -27.27 -51.54 10.54
C ASN A 180 -26.71 -50.72 11.69
N GLU A 181 -26.61 -51.36 12.85
CA GLU A 181 -25.70 -50.93 13.89
C GLU A 181 -24.32 -51.13 13.28
N ALA A 182 -23.80 -50.08 12.63
CA ALA A 182 -22.45 -50.07 12.09
C ALA A 182 -21.54 -50.50 13.25
N ASP A 183 -20.96 -51.70 13.11
CA ASP A 183 -20.21 -52.36 14.17
C ASP A 183 -19.21 -51.34 14.73
N PRO A 184 -19.11 -51.10 16.05
CA PRO A 184 -18.25 -50.04 16.60
C PRO A 184 -16.80 -50.11 16.08
N ARG A 185 -16.36 -51.30 15.65
CA ARG A 185 -15.09 -51.54 14.98
C ARG A 185 -15.00 -50.96 13.56
N ASP A 186 -16.08 -51.06 12.80
CA ASP A 186 -16.17 -50.47 11.46
C ASP A 186 -16.19 -48.93 11.54
N MET A 187 -16.88 -48.37 12.54
CA MET A 187 -16.83 -46.93 12.82
C MET A 187 -15.43 -46.45 13.19
N LEU A 188 -14.72 -47.21 14.04
CA LEU A 188 -13.34 -46.88 14.44
C LEU A 188 -12.38 -46.95 13.25
N SER A 189 -12.53 -47.96 12.39
CA SER A 189 -11.71 -48.12 11.19
C SER A 189 -11.93 -46.99 10.19
N ASN A 190 -13.19 -46.56 10.01
CA ASN A 190 -13.52 -45.40 9.17
C ASN A 190 -12.95 -44.10 9.75
N GLN A 191 -12.97 -43.92 11.08
CA GLN A 191 -12.33 -42.74 11.70
C GLN A 191 -10.82 -42.73 11.50
N GLN A 192 -10.14 -43.87 11.63
CA GLN A 192 -8.69 -43.97 11.38
C GLN A 192 -8.35 -43.64 9.93
N MET A 193 -9.09 -44.21 8.97
CA MET A 193 -8.90 -43.90 7.55
C MET A 193 -9.14 -42.41 7.24
N MET A 194 -10.09 -41.78 7.93
CA MET A 194 -10.39 -40.35 7.78
C MET A 194 -9.35 -39.45 8.46
N MET A 195 -8.70 -39.91 9.53
CA MET A 195 -7.57 -39.21 10.16
C MET A 195 -6.33 -39.28 9.28
N ASP A 196 -6.05 -40.45 8.69
CA ASP A 196 -4.91 -40.64 7.78
C ASP A 196 -5.05 -39.76 6.51
N ASP A 197 -6.24 -39.66 5.93
CA ASP A 197 -6.52 -38.78 4.78
C ASP A 197 -6.34 -37.29 5.15
N GLN A 198 -6.67 -36.90 6.38
CA GLN A 198 -6.45 -35.53 6.86
C GLN A 198 -4.95 -35.22 7.04
N ASP A 199 -4.18 -36.14 7.60
CA ASP A 199 -2.73 -35.96 7.79
C ASP A 199 -2.00 -35.87 6.44
N GLU A 200 -2.38 -36.68 5.45
CA GLU A 200 -1.82 -36.60 4.10
C GLU A 200 -2.15 -35.26 3.42
N ARG A 201 -3.37 -34.74 3.62
CA ARG A 201 -3.78 -33.40 3.14
C ARG A 201 -3.06 -32.27 3.85
N LEU A 202 -2.80 -32.38 5.17
CA LEU A 202 -1.99 -31.40 5.90
C LEU A 202 -0.53 -31.40 5.42
N ASN A 203 0.00 -32.56 5.05
CA ASN A 203 1.35 -32.67 4.52
C ASN A 203 1.47 -32.04 3.11
N LEU A 204 0.44 -32.22 2.27
CA LEU A 204 0.31 -31.56 0.97
C LEU A 204 0.15 -30.03 1.13
N LEU A 205 -0.65 -29.58 2.09
CA LEU A 205 -0.81 -28.17 2.42
C LEU A 205 0.50 -27.57 2.93
N SER A 206 1.22 -28.27 3.81
CA SER A 206 2.53 -27.87 4.32
C SER A 206 3.55 -27.71 3.19
N HIS A 207 3.61 -28.66 2.26
CA HIS A 207 4.44 -28.56 1.06
C HIS A 207 4.05 -27.37 0.16
N SER A 208 2.76 -27.10 0.03
CA SER A 208 2.26 -25.97 -0.75
C SER A 208 2.59 -24.62 -0.09
N ILE A 209 2.45 -24.51 1.24
CA ILE A 209 2.83 -23.34 2.03
C ILE A 209 4.36 -23.13 1.97
N GLY A 210 5.14 -24.21 2.01
CA GLY A 210 6.60 -24.16 1.85
C GLY A 210 7.02 -23.58 0.49
N ARG A 211 6.38 -24.03 -0.59
CA ARG A 211 6.61 -23.49 -1.94
C ARG A 211 6.14 -22.04 -2.07
N GLN A 212 5.00 -21.70 -1.49
CA GLN A 212 4.49 -20.32 -1.48
C GLN A 212 5.45 -19.37 -0.74
N ASN A 213 6.02 -19.81 0.39
CA ASN A 213 7.03 -19.05 1.11
C ASN A 213 8.30 -18.84 0.25
N HIS A 214 8.77 -19.89 -0.43
CA HIS A 214 9.92 -19.78 -1.33
C HIS A 214 9.68 -18.77 -2.48
N LEU A 215 8.48 -18.80 -3.08
CA LEU A 215 8.08 -17.83 -4.09
C LEU A 215 7.97 -16.40 -3.52
N SER A 216 7.47 -16.25 -2.28
CA SER A 216 7.43 -14.94 -1.60
C SER A 216 8.83 -14.35 -1.39
N ILE A 217 9.80 -15.18 -1.00
CA ILE A 217 11.19 -14.75 -0.82
C ILE A 217 11.81 -14.34 -2.16
N GLN A 218 11.54 -15.10 -3.22
CA GLN A 218 12.05 -14.80 -4.56
C GLN A 218 11.44 -13.53 -5.16
N ILE A 219 10.13 -13.33 -4.97
CA ILE A 219 9.43 -12.09 -5.33
C ILE A 219 10.00 -10.92 -4.52
N GLY A 220 10.29 -11.11 -3.23
CA GLY A 220 10.92 -10.10 -2.38
C GLY A 220 12.29 -9.66 -2.90
N SER A 221 13.14 -10.61 -3.31
CA SER A 221 14.44 -10.29 -3.90
C SER A 221 14.35 -9.62 -5.28
N GLU A 222 13.38 -10.02 -6.11
CA GLU A 222 13.18 -9.41 -7.43
C GLU A 222 12.60 -7.99 -7.28
N LEU A 223 11.77 -7.75 -6.26
CA LEU A 223 11.23 -6.42 -5.95
C LEU A 223 12.32 -5.48 -5.41
N ASP A 224 13.31 -5.99 -4.67
CA ASP A 224 14.51 -5.24 -4.27
C ASP A 224 15.38 -4.87 -5.49
N LEU A 225 15.55 -5.82 -6.43
CA LEU A 225 16.23 -5.58 -7.70
C LEU A 225 15.51 -4.51 -8.54
N HIS A 226 14.18 -4.63 -8.67
CA HIS A 226 13.35 -3.65 -9.36
C HIS A 226 13.40 -2.27 -8.67
N HIS A 227 13.52 -2.22 -7.34
CA HIS A 227 13.66 -0.96 -6.60
C HIS A 227 14.98 -0.26 -6.90
N GLN A 228 16.09 -1.02 -6.94
CA GLN A 228 17.40 -0.49 -7.32
C GLN A 228 17.39 0.04 -8.76
N LEU A 229 16.70 -0.66 -9.68
CA LEU A 229 16.54 -0.24 -11.07
C LEU A 229 15.68 1.02 -11.20
N ILE A 230 14.66 1.17 -10.35
CA ILE A 230 13.82 2.38 -10.30
C ILE A 230 14.61 3.57 -9.74
N GLU A 231 15.44 3.38 -8.71
CA GLU A 231 16.31 4.44 -8.15
C GLU A 231 17.35 4.94 -9.18
N GLU A 232 17.91 4.02 -9.98
CA GLU A 232 18.77 4.37 -11.11
C GLU A 232 17.99 5.12 -12.21
N THR A 233 16.77 4.68 -12.50
CA THR A 233 15.89 5.34 -13.48
C THR A 233 15.51 6.75 -13.05
N ASP A 234 15.21 6.97 -11.76
CA ASP A 234 14.89 8.28 -11.20
C ASP A 234 16.10 9.22 -11.28
N THR A 235 17.29 8.71 -10.93
CA THR A 235 18.55 9.44 -11.07
C THR A 235 18.84 9.82 -12.53
N ALA A 236 18.53 8.93 -13.49
CA ALA A 236 18.65 9.20 -14.91
C ALA A 236 17.63 10.25 -15.39
N MET A 237 16.39 10.21 -14.86
CA MET A 237 15.37 11.23 -15.12
C MET A 237 15.76 12.61 -14.57
N ASP A 238 16.37 12.68 -13.38
CA ASP A 238 16.86 13.94 -12.80
C ASP A 238 17.97 14.56 -13.65
N ARG A 239 18.93 13.74 -14.11
CA ARG A 239 19.98 14.19 -15.04
C ARG A 239 19.38 14.70 -16.35
N THR A 240 18.39 13.98 -16.88
CA THR A 240 17.68 14.37 -18.11
C THR A 240 16.93 15.68 -17.91
N SER A 241 16.23 15.85 -16.79
CA SER A 241 15.52 17.07 -16.42
C SER A 241 16.46 18.27 -16.25
N ALA A 242 17.62 18.07 -15.63
CA ALA A 242 18.65 19.10 -15.52
C ALA A 242 19.22 19.49 -16.89
N SER A 243 19.44 18.51 -17.78
CA SER A 243 19.87 18.75 -19.17
C SER A 243 18.80 19.52 -19.96
N LEU A 244 17.55 19.09 -19.88
CA LEU A 244 16.41 19.76 -20.52
C LEU A 244 16.25 21.20 -20.00
N GLY A 245 16.41 21.42 -18.69
CA GLY A 245 16.35 22.75 -18.10
C GLY A 245 17.46 23.67 -18.62
N ARG A 246 18.68 23.16 -18.80
CA ARG A 246 19.78 23.90 -19.43
C ARG A 246 19.51 24.17 -20.90
N ALA A 247 19.01 23.18 -21.63
CA ALA A 247 18.66 23.32 -23.04
C ALA A 247 17.56 24.37 -23.23
N LYS A 248 16.51 24.32 -22.41
CA LYS A 248 15.43 25.32 -22.39
C LYS A 248 15.97 26.72 -22.14
N ARG A 249 16.82 26.93 -21.14
CA ARG A 249 17.43 28.25 -20.86
C ARG A 249 18.25 28.78 -22.04
N ARG A 250 18.98 27.92 -22.74
CA ARG A 250 19.70 28.30 -23.97
C ARG A 250 18.73 28.69 -25.07
N LEU A 251 17.64 27.94 -25.22
CA LEU A 251 16.61 28.18 -26.22
C LEU A 251 15.85 29.48 -25.94
N ASP A 252 15.51 29.77 -24.68
CA ASP A 252 14.91 31.04 -24.24
C ASP A 252 15.86 32.22 -24.49
N LYS A 253 17.17 32.03 -24.26
CA LYS A 253 18.18 33.06 -24.56
C LYS A 253 18.27 33.34 -26.06
N VAL A 254 18.33 32.30 -26.88
CA VAL A 254 18.34 32.43 -28.35
C VAL A 254 17.03 33.06 -28.84
N ALA A 255 15.89 32.67 -28.28
CA ALA A 255 14.60 33.26 -28.64
C ALA A 255 14.54 34.76 -28.30
N ASN A 256 15.08 35.17 -27.15
CA ASN A 256 15.17 36.58 -26.78
C ASN A 256 16.17 37.37 -27.65
N GLU A 257 17.35 36.82 -27.92
CA GLU A 257 18.34 37.44 -28.82
C GLU A 257 17.78 37.58 -30.24
N ALA A 258 17.08 36.56 -30.74
CA ALA A 258 16.39 36.59 -32.02
C ALA A 258 15.24 37.61 -32.03
N LYS A 259 14.52 37.79 -30.92
CA LYS A 259 13.47 38.82 -30.81
C LYS A 259 14.06 40.24 -30.83
N GLN A 260 15.22 40.44 -30.21
CA GLN A 260 15.86 41.75 -30.09
C GLN A 260 16.63 42.17 -31.34
N HIS A 261 17.32 41.23 -31.98
CA HIS A 261 18.09 41.45 -33.21
C HIS A 261 17.35 40.98 -34.48
N GLY A 262 16.11 40.53 -34.36
CA GLY A 262 15.34 39.95 -35.46
C GLY A 262 15.20 40.88 -36.66
N SER A 263 14.94 42.17 -36.43
CA SER A 263 14.87 43.18 -37.50
C SER A 263 16.20 43.35 -38.24
N THR A 264 17.32 43.35 -37.51
CA THR A 264 18.66 43.45 -38.10
C THR A 264 19.02 42.21 -38.90
N ILE A 265 18.70 41.02 -38.37
CA ILE A 265 18.93 39.73 -39.03
C ILE A 265 18.08 39.61 -40.31
N THR A 266 16.81 40.02 -40.28
CA THR A 266 15.95 40.00 -41.48
C THR A 266 16.44 40.96 -42.55
N ILE A 267 16.89 42.16 -42.18
CA ILE A 267 17.48 43.14 -43.11
C ILE A 267 18.76 42.60 -43.76
N VAL A 268 19.69 42.04 -42.98
CA VAL A 268 20.94 41.44 -43.52
C VAL A 268 20.62 40.25 -44.43
N GLY A 269 19.65 39.41 -44.07
CA GLY A 269 19.19 38.31 -44.92
C GLY A 269 18.59 38.77 -46.24
N LEU A 270 17.78 39.84 -46.23
CA LEU A 270 17.24 40.47 -47.44
C LEU A 270 18.35 40.98 -48.36
N ILE A 271 19.39 41.63 -47.81
CA ILE A 271 20.55 42.10 -48.58
C ILE A 271 21.32 40.94 -49.19
N PHE A 272 21.52 39.84 -48.46
CA PHE A 272 22.20 38.66 -48.96
C PHE A 272 21.44 37.99 -50.12
N ILE A 273 20.10 37.87 -49.99
CA ILE A 273 19.23 37.39 -51.07
C ILE A 273 19.32 38.30 -52.29
N LEU A 274 19.31 39.62 -52.09
CA LEU A 274 19.47 40.59 -53.18
C LEU A 274 20.81 40.42 -53.90
N LEU A 275 21.92 40.22 -53.17
CA LEU A 275 23.23 39.98 -53.76
C LEU A 275 23.28 38.69 -54.58
N ILE A 276 22.67 37.61 -54.09
CA ILE A 276 22.55 36.36 -54.85
C ILE A 276 21.76 36.60 -56.14
N LEU A 277 20.62 37.30 -56.06
CA LEU A 277 19.83 37.65 -57.23
C LEU A 277 20.63 38.48 -58.24
N ILE A 278 21.42 39.45 -57.77
CA ILE A 278 22.30 40.23 -58.65
C ILE A 278 23.33 39.33 -59.32
N ILE A 279 24.01 38.44 -58.59
CA ILE A 279 25.00 37.54 -59.18
C ILE A 279 24.36 36.63 -60.23
N VAL A 280 23.22 36.02 -59.91
CA VAL A 280 22.51 35.10 -60.82
C VAL A 280 21.92 35.82 -62.03
N PHE A 281 21.46 37.06 -61.88
CA PHE A 281 20.85 37.82 -62.98
C PHE A 281 21.89 38.57 -63.83
N LYS A 282 23.04 38.93 -63.25
CA LYS A 282 24.15 39.61 -63.93
C LYS A 282 25.08 38.62 -64.65
N THR A 283 25.18 37.39 -64.14
CA THR A 283 25.85 36.26 -64.84
C THR A 283 24.91 35.72 -65.90
#